data_AF-A0A0P7AH28-F1
#
_entry.id   AF-A0A0P7AH28-F1
#
_cell.length_a   1.000
_cell.length_b   1.000
_cell.length_c   1.000
_cell.angle_alpha   90.00
_cell.angle_beta   90.00
_cell.angle_gamma   90.00
#
_symmetry.space_group_name_H-M   'P 1'
#
loop_
_entity.id
_entity.type
_entity.pdbx_description
1 polymer ?
#
loop_
_entity_poly.entity_id
_entity_poly.type
_entity_poly.pdbx_seq_one_letter_code
_entity_poly.pdbx_strand_id
1 'polypeptide(L)'
;MANKLFQWGKGNKSKGKKNNTQETIQLVEGVFSPAEAADVLLTLINDKIKFHTIHALKLKGEQDSDVDHSEQRISELREAKKRVHDLVINARNKGLKLNINSVISISEQTDAPLS
;
A
#
# COMPACT_ATOMS: atom_id res chain seq x y z
N MET A 1 -26.14 56.19 -4.61
CA MET A 1 -25.54 54.92 -4.12
C MET A 1 -26.69 54.12 -3.51
N ALA A 2 -27.08 52.90 -3.90
CA ALA A 2 -26.48 51.85 -4.72
C ALA A 2 -27.44 51.43 -5.85
N ASN A 3 -26.85 50.84 -6.89
CA ASN A 3 -27.50 50.49 -8.15
C ASN A 3 -27.98 49.03 -8.12
N LYS A 4 -29.16 48.84 -8.72
CA LYS A 4 -29.70 47.66 -9.41
C LYS A 4 -28.75 46.44 -9.57
N LEU A 5 -29.28 45.23 -9.38
CA LEU A 5 -29.83 44.36 -10.45
C LEU A 5 -29.76 42.88 -9.99
N PHE A 6 -30.90 42.27 -9.66
CA PHE A 6 -31.02 40.82 -9.50
C PHE A 6 -31.44 40.23 -10.86
N GLN A 7 -30.55 39.46 -11.49
CA GLN A 7 -30.89 38.62 -12.64
C GLN A 7 -30.35 37.20 -12.44
N TRP A 8 -31.26 36.27 -12.71
CA TRP A 8 -31.15 34.81 -12.64
C TRP A 8 -30.27 34.21 -13.74
N GLY A 9 -29.43 33.23 -13.40
CA GLY A 9 -28.60 32.48 -14.33
C GLY A 9 -28.47 31.00 -13.97
N LYS A 10 -29.40 30.19 -14.48
CA LYS A 10 -29.27 28.83 -15.05
C LYS A 10 -28.44 27.78 -14.29
N GLY A 11 -29.12 26.68 -13.95
CA GLY A 11 -28.57 25.50 -13.30
C GLY A 11 -27.42 24.81 -14.04
N ASN A 12 -26.62 24.09 -13.28
CA ASN A 12 -25.62 23.18 -13.79
C ASN A 12 -25.99 21.75 -13.40
N LYS A 13 -26.59 21.01 -14.35
CA LYS A 13 -26.58 19.55 -14.34
C LYS A 13 -25.11 19.13 -14.50
N SER A 14 -24.46 18.75 -13.41
CA SER A 14 -23.15 18.09 -13.50
C SER A 14 -23.34 16.70 -14.09
N LYS A 15 -22.97 16.56 -15.36
CA LYS A 15 -22.92 15.31 -16.11
C LYS A 15 -21.98 14.33 -15.40
N GLY A 16 -22.36 13.05 -15.40
CA GLY A 16 -21.69 11.95 -14.71
C GLY A 16 -20.16 11.98 -14.81
N LYS A 17 -19.52 12.08 -13.65
CA LYS A 17 -18.07 11.94 -13.49
C LYS A 17 -17.78 10.44 -13.40
N LYS A 18 -17.22 9.86 -14.46
CA LYS A 18 -16.55 8.56 -14.36
C LYS A 18 -15.32 8.76 -13.46
N ASN A 19 -15.45 8.45 -12.17
CA ASN A 19 -14.34 8.52 -11.23
C ASN A 19 -13.51 7.25 -11.44
N ASN A 20 -12.33 7.39 -12.04
CA ASN A 20 -11.28 6.38 -11.88
C ASN A 20 -10.63 6.73 -10.53
N THR A 21 -11.02 6.04 -9.46
CA THR A 21 -10.62 6.42 -8.10
C THR A 21 -9.15 6.06 -7.90
N GLN A 22 -8.29 7.07 -7.77
CA GLN A 22 -6.90 6.93 -7.38
C GLN A 22 -6.68 7.65 -6.07
N GLU A 23 -6.22 6.92 -5.05
CA GLU A 23 -5.99 7.45 -3.71
C GLU A 23 -4.60 7.09 -3.23
N THR A 24 -3.98 8.01 -2.49
CA THR A 24 -2.69 7.81 -1.84
C THR A 24 -2.83 7.98 -0.33
N ILE A 25 -2.32 7.03 0.44
CA ILE A 25 -2.40 7.04 1.89
C ILE A 25 -1.00 6.93 2.48
N GLN A 26 -0.63 7.87 3.36
CA GLN A 26 0.59 7.79 4.15
C GLN A 26 0.39 6.73 5.25
N LEU A 27 1.09 5.60 5.13
CA LEU A 27 0.95 4.48 6.07
C LEU A 27 1.88 4.62 7.28
N VAL A 28 3.13 5.01 7.02
CA VAL A 28 4.17 5.14 8.05
C VAL A 28 4.93 6.42 7.77
N GLU A 29 5.07 7.28 8.77
CA GLU A 29 5.88 8.49 8.70
C GLU A 29 6.48 8.77 10.08
N GLY A 30 7.79 8.99 10.13
CA GLY A 30 8.46 9.46 11.34
C GLY A 30 9.85 8.90 11.55
N VAL A 31 10.43 9.28 12.69
CA VAL A 31 11.75 8.85 13.14
C VAL A 31 11.59 7.88 14.31
N PHE A 32 12.08 6.66 14.13
CA PHE A 32 11.92 5.54 15.04
C PHE A 32 13.24 5.12 15.65
N SER A 33 13.22 4.66 16.90
CA SER A 33 14.32 3.86 17.44
C SER A 33 14.42 2.53 16.68
N PRO A 34 15.57 1.84 16.72
CA PRO A 34 15.72 0.52 16.10
C PRO A 34 14.67 -0.50 16.56
N ALA A 35 14.27 -0.46 17.84
CA ALA A 35 13.23 -1.34 18.37
C ALA A 35 11.85 -1.04 17.76
N GLU A 36 11.44 0.23 17.77
CA GLU A 36 10.15 0.64 17.19
C GLU A 36 10.10 0.40 15.68
N ALA A 37 11.20 0.66 14.97
CA ALA A 37 11.32 0.38 13.55
C ALA A 37 11.18 -1.11 13.23
N ALA A 38 11.79 -1.97 14.06
CA ALA A 38 11.65 -3.41 13.93
C ALA A 38 10.20 -3.84 14.15
N ASP A 39 9.56 -3.35 15.20
CA ASP A 39 8.18 -3.69 15.51
C ASP A 39 7.23 -3.31 14.37
N VAL A 40 7.32 -2.09 13.84
CA VAL A 40 6.46 -1.64 12.74
C VAL A 40 6.75 -2.41 11.45
N LEU A 41 8.00 -2.41 10.98
CA LEU A 41 8.33 -2.95 9.66
C LEU A 41 8.26 -4.48 9.61
N LEU A 42 8.75 -5.18 10.64
CA LEU A 42 8.73 -6.64 10.65
C LEU A 42 7.31 -7.16 10.84
N THR A 43 6.44 -6.48 11.60
CA THR A 43 5.03 -6.85 11.71
C THR A 43 4.32 -6.77 10.36
N LEU A 44 4.45 -5.64 9.64
CA LEU A 44 3.85 -5.47 8.31
C LEU A 44 4.33 -6.54 7.31
N ILE A 45 5.63 -6.83 7.29
CA ILE A 45 6.19 -7.85 6.39
C ILE A 45 5.68 -9.25 6.78
N ASN A 46 5.66 -9.59 8.08
CA ASN A 46 5.19 -10.88 8.56
C ASN A 46 3.71 -11.09 8.24
N ASP A 47 2.87 -10.07 8.40
CA ASP A 47 1.45 -10.15 8.09
C ASP A 47 1.21 -10.37 6.59
N LYS A 48 1.99 -9.71 5.72
CA LYS A 48 1.94 -9.97 4.28
C LYS A 48 2.40 -11.38 3.91
N ILE A 49 3.47 -11.89 4.52
CA ILE A 49 3.90 -13.29 4.33
C ILE A 49 2.79 -14.24 4.73
N LYS A 50 2.19 -14.03 5.91
CA LYS A 50 1.09 -14.86 6.42
C LYS A 50 -0.11 -14.83 5.48
N PHE A 51 -0.51 -13.65 5.00
CA PHE A 51 -1.59 -13.50 4.03
C PHE A 51 -1.35 -14.33 2.77
N HIS A 52 -0.19 -14.19 2.13
CA HIS A 52 0.13 -14.95 0.91
C HIS A 52 0.29 -16.45 1.17
N THR A 53 0.81 -16.85 2.33
CA THR A 53 0.92 -18.26 2.71
C THR A 53 -0.47 -18.89 2.84
N ILE A 54 -1.40 -18.23 3.53
CA ILE A 54 -2.78 -18.70 3.66
C ILE A 54 -3.48 -18.72 2.30
N HIS A 55 -3.23 -17.73 1.44
CA HIS A 55 -3.83 -17.65 0.11
C HIS A 55 -3.34 -18.79 -0.80
N ALA A 56 -2.03 -19.04 -0.85
CA ALA A 56 -1.44 -20.15 -1.60
C ALA A 56 -2.00 -21.50 -1.16
N LEU A 57 -2.18 -21.71 0.15
CA LEU A 57 -2.79 -22.95 0.67
C LEU A 57 -4.24 -23.13 0.22
N LYS A 58 -5.01 -22.05 0.08
CA LYS A 58 -6.39 -22.11 -0.44
C LYS A 58 -6.43 -22.43 -1.94
N LEU A 59 -5.48 -21.90 -2.70
CA LEU A 59 -5.38 -22.07 -4.16
C LEU A 59 -4.80 -23.42 -4.58
N LYS A 60 -4.12 -24.15 -3.69
CA LYS A 60 -3.47 -25.44 -4.01
C LYS A 60 -4.44 -26.55 -4.49
N GLY A 61 -5.75 -26.30 -4.55
CA GLY A 61 -6.77 -27.16 -5.16
C GLY A 61 -7.36 -26.66 -6.49
N GLU A 62 -7.05 -25.43 -6.91
CA GLU A 62 -7.56 -24.77 -8.12
C GLU A 62 -6.39 -24.07 -8.85
N GLN A 63 -6.07 -24.51 -10.07
CA GLN A 63 -5.12 -23.87 -11.02
C GLN A 63 -3.70 -23.53 -10.50
N ASP A 64 -2.68 -24.23 -11.04
CA ASP A 64 -1.26 -24.13 -10.65
C ASP A 64 -0.65 -22.71 -10.74
N SER A 65 -1.13 -21.85 -11.64
CA SER A 65 -0.48 -20.57 -11.94
C SER A 65 -0.52 -19.54 -10.79
N ASP A 66 -1.57 -19.55 -9.97
CA ASP A 66 -1.71 -18.58 -8.87
C ASP A 66 -0.90 -18.99 -7.63
N VAL A 67 -0.57 -20.28 -7.52
CA VAL A 67 0.30 -20.82 -6.48
C VAL A 67 1.74 -20.34 -6.72
N ASP A 68 2.24 -20.45 -7.96
CA ASP A 68 3.59 -20.01 -8.33
C ASP A 68 3.81 -18.51 -8.04
N HIS A 69 2.84 -17.66 -8.38
CA HIS A 69 2.91 -16.24 -8.08
C HIS A 69 2.95 -15.96 -6.57
N SER A 70 2.18 -16.70 -5.78
CA SER A 70 2.16 -16.55 -4.32
C SER A 70 3.47 -17.00 -3.68
N GLU A 71 4.07 -18.09 -4.15
CA GLU A 71 5.36 -18.59 -3.66
C GLU A 71 6.51 -17.61 -3.98
N GLN A 72 6.56 -17.09 -5.21
CA GLN A 72 7.52 -16.05 -5.58
C GLN A 72 7.38 -14.84 -4.65
N ARG A 73 6.15 -14.37 -4.43
CA ARG A 73 5.91 -13.20 -3.58
C ARG A 73 6.32 -13.43 -2.13
N ILE A 74 6.13 -14.64 -1.60
CA ILE A 74 6.61 -15.02 -0.25
C ILE A 74 8.14 -14.94 -0.19
N SER A 75 8.84 -15.41 -1.22
CA SER A 75 10.31 -15.35 -1.28
C SER A 75 10.82 -13.90 -1.21
N GLU A 76 10.27 -13.02 -2.04
CA GLU A 76 10.63 -11.59 -2.05
C GLU A 76 10.42 -10.92 -0.68
N LEU A 77 9.32 -11.25 0.00
CA LEU A 77 9.01 -10.72 1.32
C LEU A 77 9.97 -11.26 2.39
N ARG A 78 10.45 -12.52 2.29
CA ARG A 78 11.47 -13.08 3.18
C ARG A 78 12.81 -12.37 3.01
N GLU A 79 13.19 -12.05 1.78
CA GLU A 79 14.39 -11.25 1.54
C GLU A 79 14.24 -9.83 2.07
N ALA A 80 13.09 -9.18 1.87
CA ALA A 80 12.79 -7.87 2.43
C ALA A 80 12.88 -7.88 3.95
N LYS A 81 12.34 -8.93 4.60
CA LYS A 81 12.46 -9.14 6.05
C LYS A 81 13.92 -9.16 6.51
N LYS A 82 14.78 -9.91 5.80
CA LYS A 82 16.22 -9.99 6.11
C LYS A 82 16.88 -8.62 5.96
N ARG A 83 16.61 -7.90 4.87
CA ARG A 83 17.15 -6.54 4.66
C ARG A 83 16.74 -5.57 5.77
N VAL A 84 15.46 -5.57 6.16
CA VAL A 84 14.98 -4.72 7.26
C VAL A 84 15.68 -5.06 8.57
N HIS A 85 15.81 -6.35 8.88
CA HIS A 85 16.52 -6.80 10.08
C HIS A 85 17.98 -6.31 10.11
N ASP A 86 18.69 -6.44 8.99
CA ASP A 86 20.09 -6.00 8.88
C ASP A 86 20.22 -4.47 9.02
N LEU A 87 19.30 -3.69 8.44
CA LEU A 87 19.25 -2.24 8.58
C LEU A 87 19.01 -1.82 10.05
N VAL A 88 18.08 -2.48 10.72
CA VAL A 88 17.76 -2.24 12.14
C VAL A 88 18.97 -2.53 13.02
N ILE A 89 19.63 -3.68 12.83
CA ILE A 89 20.82 -4.05 13.61
C ILE A 89 21.94 -3.05 13.39
N ASN A 90 22.18 -2.67 12.13
CA ASN A 90 23.22 -1.69 11.79
C ASN A 90 22.93 -0.33 12.43
N ALA A 91 21.68 0.15 12.41
CA ALA A 91 21.30 1.39 13.09
C ALA A 91 21.48 1.29 14.61
N ARG A 92 21.08 0.17 15.22
CA ARG A 92 21.29 -0.11 16.65
C ARG A 92 22.77 -0.08 17.04
N ASN A 93 23.62 -0.77 16.28
CA ASN A 93 25.05 -0.84 16.55
C ASN A 93 25.75 0.52 16.42
N LYS A 94 25.20 1.42 15.59
CA LYS A 94 25.71 2.78 15.39
C LYS A 94 25.05 3.82 16.29
N GLY A 95 24.10 3.43 17.15
CA GLY A 95 23.33 4.38 17.97
C GLY A 95 22.46 5.35 17.16
N LEU A 96 22.06 4.96 15.94
CA LEU A 96 21.28 5.79 15.02
C LEU A 96 19.78 5.51 15.17
N LYS A 97 18.97 6.52 14.82
CA LYS A 97 17.54 6.39 14.59
C LYS A 97 17.26 6.16 13.10
N LEU A 98 16.09 5.61 12.80
CA LEU A 98 15.64 5.30 11.45
C LEU A 98 14.51 6.24 11.05
N ASN A 99 14.70 7.00 9.97
CA ASN A 99 13.61 7.75 9.35
C ASN A 99 12.88 6.83 8.37
N ILE A 100 11.57 6.65 8.54
CA ILE A 100 10.77 5.71 7.76
C ILE A 100 9.60 6.49 7.14
N ASN A 101 9.42 6.31 5.83
CA ASN A 101 8.29 6.83 5.07
C ASN A 101 7.73 5.73 4.17
N SER A 102 6.41 5.53 4.20
CA SER A 102 5.69 4.62 3.32
C SER A 102 4.37 5.24 2.84
N VAL A 103 4.17 5.24 1.52
CA VAL A 103 2.92 5.65 0.87
C VAL A 103 2.33 4.44 0.16
N ILE A 104 1.04 4.18 0.39
CA ILE A 104 0.26 3.22 -0.39
C ILE A 104 -0.49 3.99 -1.48
N SER A 105 -0.33 3.57 -2.73
CA SER A 105 -1.13 4.05 -3.86
C SER A 105 -2.17 3.00 -4.22
N ILE A 106 -3.43 3.41 -4.27
CA ILE A 106 -4.59 2.56 -4.57
C ILE A 106 -5.17 3.02 -5.90
N SER A 107 -5.37 2.07 -6.82
CA SER A 107 -6.04 2.29 -8.09
C SER A 107 -6.96 1.12 -8.41
N GLU A 108 -8.18 1.42 -8.84
CA GLU A 108 -9.10 0.42 -9.38
C GLU A 108 -8.50 -0.18 -10.67
N GLN A 109 -8.45 -1.51 -10.75
CA GLN A 109 -8.17 -2.22 -12.00
C GLN A 109 -9.45 -2.95 -12.41
N THR A 110 -9.89 -2.73 -13.65
CA THR A 110 -11.01 -3.46 -14.24
C THR A 110 -10.46 -4.59 -15.08
N ASP A 111 -10.78 -5.84 -14.73
CA ASP A 111 -10.46 -7.04 -15.52
C ASP A 111 -11.38 -7.17 -16.76
N ALA A 112 -11.68 -6.07 -17.45
CA ALA A 112 -12.50 -6.11 -18.65
C ALA A 112 -11.64 -6.64 -19.81
N PRO A 113 -12.06 -7.73 -20.50
CA PRO A 113 -11.37 -8.18 -21.69
C PRO A 113 -11.44 -7.08 -22.76
N LEU A 114 -10.29 -6.77 -23.37
CA LEU A 114 -10.23 -5.93 -24.56
C LEU A 114 -11.10 -6.59 -25.64
N SER A 115 -12.19 -5.92 -26.00
CA SER A 115 -13.08 -6.27 -27.12
C SER A 115 -12.42 -6.03 -28.47
#